data_AF-A0A377HLT9-F1
#
_entry.id   AF-A0A377HLT9-F1
#
_cell.length_a   1.000
_cell.length_b   1.000
_cell.length_c   1.000
_cell.angle_alpha   90.00
_cell.angle_beta   90.00
_cell.angle_gamma   90.00
#
_symmetry.space_group_name_H-M   'P 1'
#
loop_
_entity.id
_entity.type
_entity.pdbx_description
1 polymer ?
#
loop_
_entity_poly.entity_id
_entity_poly.type
_entity_poly.pdbx_seq_one_letter_code
_entity_poly.pdbx_strand_id
1 'polypeptide(L)'
;MQVHTLDKAQLISDIQLGGNLNHAVCQGRRSDFALMLALLSGDVTETTPHDPTHPEKLTEAHLRNAFNLPEPMRLIAEEKDYELCGSQAHAFHKGGLASARLNYCVTPSALHFPASGTHNLGEDIYHNLSGHQRRQLDSENDKTTALDPVNLYNQLVTAKRYNELLAYA
;
A
#
# COMPACT_ATOMS: atom_id res chain seq x y z
N MET A 1 1.31 -66.94 -10.05
CA MET A 1 2.29 -65.89 -10.39
C MET A 1 1.58 -64.54 -10.29
N GLN A 2 1.53 -63.95 -9.08
CA GLN A 2 0.93 -62.64 -8.84
C GLN A 2 2.05 -61.60 -8.87
N VAL A 3 2.13 -60.83 -9.96
CA VAL A 3 3.21 -59.88 -10.23
C VAL A 3 2.88 -58.47 -9.68
N HIS A 4 1.74 -58.31 -9.00
CA HIS A 4 1.18 -56.98 -8.65
C HIS A 4 1.34 -56.55 -7.18
N THR A 5 2.11 -57.27 -6.35
CA THR A 5 2.35 -56.87 -4.96
C THR A 5 3.54 -55.92 -4.80
N LEU A 6 4.54 -56.00 -5.68
CA LEU A 6 5.71 -55.11 -5.65
C LEU A 6 5.38 -53.69 -6.14
N ASP A 7 4.41 -53.54 -7.04
CA ASP A 7 4.06 -52.25 -7.64
C ASP A 7 3.30 -51.32 -6.68
N LYS A 8 2.68 -51.88 -5.62
CA LYS A 8 2.02 -51.13 -4.55
C LYS A 8 2.92 -50.85 -3.33
N ALA A 9 4.14 -51.38 -3.33
CA ALA A 9 5.08 -51.27 -2.21
C ALA A 9 6.12 -50.15 -2.42
N GLN A 10 5.86 -49.20 -3.32
CA GLN A 10 6.65 -47.97 -3.37
C GLN A 10 6.45 -47.22 -2.06
N LEU A 11 7.49 -47.18 -1.24
CA LEU A 11 7.49 -46.41 0.00
C LEU A 11 7.60 -44.95 -0.41
N ILE A 12 6.60 -44.16 -0.03
CA ILE A 12 6.42 -42.78 -0.49
C ILE A 12 7.40 -41.84 0.22
N SER A 13 7.79 -42.15 1.47
CA SER A 13 8.72 -41.31 2.24
C SER A 13 9.50 -42.07 3.32
N ASP A 14 10.66 -41.53 3.72
CA ASP A 14 11.53 -42.09 4.77
C ASP A 14 10.84 -42.19 6.15
N ILE A 15 9.82 -41.36 6.39
CA ILE A 15 8.98 -41.43 7.59
C ILE A 15 8.31 -42.81 7.72
N GLN A 16 7.93 -43.43 6.60
CA GLN A 16 7.32 -44.76 6.59
C GLN A 16 8.31 -45.87 6.96
N LEU A 17 9.62 -45.63 6.79
CA LEU A 17 10.68 -46.56 7.19
C LEU A 17 11.02 -46.50 8.69
N GLY A 18 10.43 -45.56 9.44
CA GLY A 18 10.48 -45.55 10.91
C GLY A 18 11.89 -45.54 11.51
N GLY A 19 12.89 -45.01 10.79
CA GLY A 19 14.29 -44.96 11.24
C GLY A 19 15.14 -46.19 10.90
N ASN A 20 14.58 -47.20 10.23
CA ASN A 20 15.33 -48.38 9.79
C ASN A 20 16.46 -48.03 8.81
N LEU A 21 16.28 -46.98 8.01
CA LEU A 21 17.31 -46.45 7.11
C LEU A 21 18.53 -45.95 7.90
N ASN A 22 18.32 -45.19 8.98
CA ASN A 22 19.39 -44.72 9.86
C ASN A 22 20.09 -45.89 10.59
N HIS A 23 19.32 -46.87 11.07
CA HIS A 23 19.89 -48.07 11.69
C HIS A 23 20.75 -48.89 10.71
N ALA A 24 20.35 -49.03 9.44
CA ALA A 24 21.15 -49.73 8.44
C ALA A 24 22.47 -49.01 8.13
N VAL A 25 22.48 -47.68 8.12
CA VAL A 25 23.71 -46.88 8.01
C VAL A 25 24.61 -47.07 9.22
N CYS A 26 24.06 -46.94 10.43
CA CYS A 26 24.82 -47.08 11.68
C CYS A 26 25.41 -48.48 11.87
N GLN A 27 24.71 -49.52 11.42
CA GLN A 27 25.14 -50.92 11.53
C GLN A 27 25.97 -51.41 10.34
N GLY A 28 26.24 -50.56 9.34
CA GLY A 28 27.06 -50.93 8.17
C GLY A 28 26.40 -51.91 7.19
N ARG A 29 25.07 -52.09 7.24
CA ARG A 29 24.31 -52.99 6.36
C ARG A 29 24.05 -52.34 5.00
N ARG A 30 25.09 -52.25 4.17
CA ARG A 30 25.05 -51.54 2.88
C ARG A 30 24.05 -52.11 1.87
N SER A 31 23.79 -53.43 1.90
CA SER A 31 22.80 -54.07 1.03
C SER A 31 21.37 -53.63 1.36
N ASP A 32 21.02 -53.65 2.64
CA ASP A 32 19.68 -53.31 3.12
C ASP A 32 19.42 -51.82 2.93
N PHE A 33 20.45 -50.99 3.16
CA PHE A 33 20.40 -49.57 2.86
C PHE A 33 20.16 -49.28 1.37
N ALA A 34 20.90 -49.93 0.48
CA ALA A 34 20.74 -49.74 -0.96
C ALA A 34 19.35 -50.17 -1.45
N LEU A 35 18.81 -51.25 -0.88
CA LEU A 35 17.46 -51.73 -1.18
C LEU A 35 16.38 -50.77 -0.67
N MET A 36 16.51 -50.28 0.55
CA MET A 36 15.57 -49.30 1.13
C MET A 36 15.58 -47.97 0.36
N LEU A 37 16.75 -47.51 -0.11
CA LEU A 37 16.85 -46.34 -0.98
C LEU A 37 16.18 -46.57 -2.35
N ALA A 38 16.32 -47.75 -2.93
CA ALA A 38 15.72 -48.08 -4.23
C ALA A 38 14.18 -48.20 -4.19
N LEU A 39 13.62 -48.43 -2.99
CA LEU A 39 12.17 -48.50 -2.75
C LEU A 39 11.52 -47.14 -2.50
N LEU A 40 12.33 -46.09 -2.30
CA LEU A 40 11.83 -44.73 -2.07
C LEU A 40 11.34 -44.12 -3.39
N SER A 41 10.21 -43.43 -3.35
CA SER A 41 9.70 -42.67 -4.49
C SER A 41 10.72 -41.62 -4.95
N GLY A 42 10.99 -41.57 -6.26
CA GLY A 42 11.88 -40.58 -6.87
C GLY A 42 11.19 -39.25 -7.20
N ASP A 43 9.90 -39.13 -6.91
CA ASP A 43 9.13 -37.92 -7.20
C ASP A 43 9.37 -36.84 -6.15
N VAL A 44 10.09 -35.79 -6.56
CA VAL A 44 10.47 -34.66 -5.70
C VAL A 44 9.23 -33.87 -5.24
N THR A 45 8.09 -34.02 -5.91
CA THR A 45 6.85 -33.31 -5.56
C THR A 45 6.12 -33.91 -4.34
N GLU A 46 6.41 -35.16 -3.96
CA GLU A 46 5.75 -35.82 -2.83
C GLU A 46 6.28 -35.35 -1.46
N THR A 47 7.44 -34.68 -1.45
CA THR A 47 8.09 -34.18 -0.23
C THR A 47 7.98 -32.67 -0.04
N THR A 48 7.19 -31.97 -0.87
CA THR A 48 7.03 -30.52 -0.74
C THR A 48 6.62 -30.15 0.69
N PRO A 49 7.46 -29.40 1.43
CA PRO A 49 7.07 -28.86 2.71
C PRO A 49 5.82 -28.02 2.50
N HIS A 50 4.74 -28.35 3.21
CA HIS A 50 3.58 -27.49 3.25
C HIS A 50 3.99 -26.24 4.04
N ASP A 51 4.36 -25.16 3.34
CA ASP A 51 4.56 -23.88 3.99
C ASP A 51 3.29 -23.57 4.79
N PRO A 52 3.38 -23.27 6.10
CA PRO A 52 2.20 -22.94 6.87
C PRO A 52 1.50 -21.75 6.20
N THR A 53 0.17 -21.83 6.14
CA THR A 53 -0.67 -20.76 5.62
C THR A 53 -0.20 -19.44 6.21
N HIS A 54 0.26 -18.52 5.35
CA HIS A 54 0.73 -17.20 5.78
C HIS A 54 -0.29 -16.62 6.77
N PRO A 55 0.14 -16.20 7.97
CA PRO A 55 -0.79 -15.60 8.91
C PRO A 55 -1.44 -14.38 8.26
N GLU A 56 -2.65 -14.09 8.73
CA GLU A 56 -3.49 -12.96 8.34
C GLU A 56 -2.65 -11.70 8.07
N LYS A 57 -2.92 -11.01 6.95
CA LYS A 57 -2.14 -9.85 6.48
C LYS A 57 -2.02 -8.83 7.61
N LEU A 58 -0.85 -8.82 8.23
CA LEU A 58 -0.54 -7.94 9.36
C LEU A 58 -0.63 -6.50 8.86
N THR A 59 -1.58 -5.74 9.39
CA THR A 59 -1.76 -4.34 9.00
C THR A 59 -0.54 -3.53 9.42
N GLU A 60 -0.15 -2.51 8.64
CA GLU A 60 1.01 -1.66 8.93
C GLU A 60 0.97 -1.07 10.35
N ALA A 61 -0.21 -0.73 10.86
CA ALA A 61 -0.39 -0.25 12.22
C ALA A 61 0.08 -1.25 13.28
N HIS A 62 -0.18 -2.55 13.07
CA HIS A 62 0.24 -3.59 14.00
C HIS A 62 1.76 -3.78 13.99
N LEU A 63 2.38 -3.74 12.80
CA LEU A 63 3.84 -3.76 12.66
C LEU A 63 4.49 -2.55 13.33
N ARG A 64 3.96 -1.35 13.13
CA ARG A 64 4.47 -0.12 13.77
C ARG A 64 4.40 -0.18 15.28
N ASN A 65 3.30 -0.71 15.83
CA ASN A 65 3.16 -0.93 17.26
C ASN A 65 4.17 -1.97 17.78
N ALA A 66 4.36 -3.09 17.08
CA ALA A 66 5.33 -4.11 17.47
C ALA A 66 6.77 -3.58 17.51
N PHE A 67 7.12 -2.66 16.61
CA PHE A 67 8.45 -2.05 16.55
C PHE A 67 8.58 -0.73 17.32
N ASN A 68 7.52 -0.27 18.02
CA ASN A 68 7.46 1.04 18.67
C ASN A 68 7.92 2.18 17.75
N LEU A 69 7.48 2.14 16.48
CA LEU A 69 7.82 3.17 15.51
C LEU A 69 7.05 4.46 15.82
N PRO A 70 7.65 5.64 15.56
CA PRO A 70 6.96 6.92 15.70
C PRO A 70 5.78 7.01 14.72
N GLU A 71 4.92 8.00 14.96
CA GLU A 71 3.80 8.30 14.08
C GLU A 71 4.27 8.44 12.63
N PRO A 72 3.47 7.94 11.66
CA PRO A 72 3.82 8.04 10.26
C PRO A 72 3.96 9.51 9.87
N MET A 73 4.99 9.80 9.08
CA MET A 73 5.18 11.12 8.50
C MET A 73 3.97 11.49 7.65
N ARG A 74 3.42 12.68 7.90
CA ARG A 74 2.26 13.17 7.16
C ARG A 74 2.67 13.55 5.75
N LEU A 75 1.86 13.17 4.78
CA LEU A 75 2.15 13.43 3.37
C LEU A 75 1.85 14.88 3.00
N ILE A 76 0.75 15.41 3.53
CA ILE A 76 0.26 16.77 3.26
C ILE A 76 0.35 17.58 4.55
N ALA A 77 0.85 18.81 4.43
CA ALA A 77 0.98 19.74 5.54
C ALA A 77 -0.37 20.25 6.04
N GLU A 78 -0.53 20.27 7.36
CA GLU A 78 -1.58 20.97 8.08
C GLU A 78 -1.00 22.21 8.78
N GLU A 79 -1.85 23.03 9.39
CA GLU A 79 -1.45 24.26 10.08
C GLU A 79 -0.32 24.03 11.12
N LYS A 80 -0.40 22.93 11.88
CA LYS A 80 0.64 22.52 12.84
C LYS A 80 2.02 22.26 12.22
N ASP A 81 2.09 21.87 10.94
CA ASP A 81 3.38 21.60 10.29
C ASP A 81 4.15 22.87 9.97
N TYR A 82 3.44 23.97 9.74
CA TYR A 82 4.08 25.28 9.53
C TYR A 82 4.77 25.76 10.81
N GLU A 83 4.12 25.60 11.97
CA GLU A 83 4.72 25.91 13.27
C GLU A 83 5.93 25.00 13.56
N LEU A 84 5.80 23.70 13.28
CA LEU A 84 6.88 22.72 13.42
C LEU A 84 8.10 23.10 12.57
N CYS A 85 7.91 23.43 11.30
CA CYS A 85 8.97 23.91 10.43
C CYS A 85 9.64 25.19 10.97
N GLY A 86 8.85 26.12 11.52
CA GLY A 86 9.39 27.32 12.18
C GLY A 86 10.29 26.96 13.37
N SER A 87 9.88 26.02 14.20
CA SER A 87 10.69 25.54 15.33
C SER A 87 11.98 24.84 14.87
N GLN A 88 11.93 24.06 13.79
CA GLN A 88 13.08 23.39 13.21
C GLN A 88 14.07 24.38 12.59
N ALA A 89 13.58 25.42 11.89
CA ALA A 89 14.40 26.51 11.38
C ALA A 89 15.09 27.29 12.52
N HIS A 90 14.37 27.54 13.62
CA HIS A 90 14.95 28.15 14.81
C HIS A 90 16.04 27.28 15.46
N ALA A 91 15.80 25.97 15.54
CA ALA A 91 16.78 25.02 16.03
C ALA A 91 18.02 24.94 15.12
N PHE A 92 17.84 25.05 13.80
CA PHE A 92 18.93 25.17 12.85
C PHE A 92 19.77 26.42 13.09
N HIS A 93 19.13 27.58 13.28
CA HIS A 93 19.85 28.83 13.55
C HIS A 93 20.63 28.80 14.88
N LYS A 94 20.11 28.11 15.90
CA LYS A 94 20.74 28.06 17.22
C LYS A 94 21.77 26.94 17.41
N GLY A 95 21.47 25.75 16.90
CA GLY A 95 22.22 24.52 17.14
C GLY A 95 22.82 23.91 15.87
N GLY A 96 22.73 24.61 14.74
CA GLY A 96 23.24 24.17 13.45
C GLY A 96 22.52 22.94 12.90
N LEU A 97 23.18 22.27 11.96
CA LEU A 97 22.60 21.15 11.22
C LEU A 97 22.29 19.94 12.10
N ALA A 98 23.11 19.65 13.10
CA ALA A 98 22.92 18.50 13.99
C ALA A 98 21.61 18.63 14.79
N SER A 99 21.31 19.81 15.32
CA SER A 99 20.07 20.08 16.05
C SER A 99 18.85 19.99 15.14
N ALA A 100 18.92 20.53 13.92
CA ALA A 100 17.85 20.42 12.94
C ALA A 100 17.56 18.97 12.54
N ARG A 101 18.61 18.17 12.30
CA ARG A 101 18.49 16.74 11.95
C ARG A 101 17.87 15.93 13.08
N LEU A 102 18.28 16.18 14.32
CA LEU A 102 17.70 15.52 15.48
C LEU A 102 16.21 15.85 15.61
N ASN A 103 15.83 17.12 15.53
CA ASN A 103 14.43 17.54 15.60
C ASN A 103 13.59 16.93 14.47
N TYR A 104 14.13 16.82 13.25
CA TYR A 104 13.44 16.14 12.16
C TYR A 104 13.23 14.65 12.43
N CYS A 105 14.19 13.96 13.05
CA CYS A 105 14.04 12.55 13.41
C CYS A 105 13.03 12.31 14.54
N VAL A 106 12.92 13.25 15.48
CA VAL A 106 12.00 13.14 16.64
C VAL A 106 10.59 13.55 16.26
N THR A 107 10.45 14.65 15.51
CA THR A 107 9.17 15.23 15.08
C THR A 107 9.25 15.56 13.60
N PRO A 108 8.95 14.59 12.71
CA PRO A 108 9.00 14.84 11.27
C PRO A 108 7.90 15.83 10.87
N SER A 109 8.28 16.83 10.06
CA SER A 109 7.33 17.71 9.38
C SER A 109 6.65 16.95 8.23
N ALA A 110 5.58 17.52 7.67
CA ALA A 110 4.97 16.98 6.47
C ALA A 110 5.91 16.98 5.26
N LEU A 111 5.67 16.07 4.32
CA LEU A 111 6.48 15.91 3.12
C LEU A 111 6.18 16.97 2.06
N HIS A 112 4.91 17.34 1.89
CA HIS A 112 4.45 18.31 0.89
C HIS A 112 3.67 19.45 1.55
N PHE A 113 4.05 20.69 1.21
CA PHE A 113 3.37 21.91 1.63
C PHE A 113 2.58 22.45 0.44
N PRO A 114 1.26 22.20 0.37
CA PRO A 114 0.44 22.70 -0.73
C PRO A 114 0.24 24.22 -0.62
N ALA A 115 0.16 24.89 -1.76
CA ALA A 115 -0.26 26.28 -1.82
C ALA A 115 -1.76 26.41 -1.48
N SER A 116 -2.10 27.44 -0.72
CA SER A 116 -3.48 27.71 -0.33
C SER A 116 -4.31 28.18 -1.53
N GLY A 117 -5.49 27.59 -1.74
CA GLY A 117 -6.42 28.01 -2.80
C GLY A 117 -6.20 27.33 -4.16
N THR A 118 -5.26 26.39 -4.24
CA THR A 118 -4.86 25.75 -5.51
C THR A 118 -5.59 24.41 -5.75
N HIS A 119 -6.61 24.06 -4.94
CA HIS A 119 -7.40 22.82 -5.05
C HIS A 119 -6.53 21.55 -5.15
N ASN A 120 -5.48 21.44 -4.32
CA ASN A 120 -4.49 20.34 -4.34
C ASN A 120 -3.72 20.17 -5.66
N LEU A 121 -3.78 21.15 -6.56
CA LEU A 121 -2.92 21.19 -7.73
C LEU A 121 -1.61 21.90 -7.38
N GLY A 122 -0.54 21.58 -8.11
CA GLY A 122 0.68 22.37 -8.06
C GLY A 122 0.41 23.78 -8.58
N GLU A 123 1.06 24.78 -7.97
CA GLU A 123 0.85 26.19 -8.33
C GLU A 123 1.07 26.45 -9.81
N ASP A 124 2.12 25.85 -10.38
CA ASP A 124 2.43 25.93 -11.80
C ASP A 124 1.27 25.41 -12.67
N ILE A 125 0.63 24.31 -12.26
CA ILE A 125 -0.46 23.71 -13.02
C ILE A 125 -1.70 24.59 -12.93
N TYR A 126 -2.06 25.04 -11.73
CA TYR A 126 -3.22 25.88 -11.51
C TYR A 126 -3.12 27.21 -12.24
N HIS A 127 -1.93 27.80 -12.27
CA HIS A 127 -1.66 29.02 -13.03
C HIS A 127 -1.69 28.82 -14.56
N ASN A 128 -1.51 27.59 -15.05
CA ASN A 128 -1.66 27.28 -16.46
C ASN A 128 -3.11 26.96 -16.86
N LEU A 129 -4.00 26.69 -15.89
CA LEU A 129 -5.42 26.49 -16.19
C LEU A 129 -6.07 27.76 -16.73
N SER A 130 -6.98 27.58 -17.68
CA SER A 130 -7.82 28.67 -18.19
C SER A 130 -8.73 29.21 -17.09
N GLY A 131 -9.10 30.50 -17.18
CA GLY A 131 -10.00 31.12 -16.20
C GLY A 131 -11.35 30.40 -16.06
N HIS A 132 -11.85 29.78 -17.15
CA HIS A 132 -13.05 28.95 -17.11
C HIS A 132 -12.86 27.69 -16.25
N GLN A 133 -11.72 27.01 -16.36
CA GLN A 133 -11.41 25.82 -15.56
C GLN A 133 -11.22 26.18 -14.08
N ARG A 134 -10.57 27.30 -13.76
CA ARG A 134 -10.45 27.77 -12.38
C ARG A 134 -11.81 28.05 -11.75
N ARG A 135 -12.70 28.74 -12.48
CA ARG A 135 -14.08 28.98 -12.02
C ARG A 135 -14.88 27.68 -11.85
N GLN A 136 -14.64 26.69 -12.72
CA GLN A 136 -15.26 25.36 -12.57
C GLN A 136 -14.79 24.67 -11.30
N LEU A 137 -13.48 24.68 -11.00
CA LEU A 137 -12.93 24.13 -9.76
C LEU A 137 -13.51 24.84 -8.52
N ASP A 138 -13.63 26.16 -8.55
CA ASP A 138 -14.25 26.92 -7.45
C ASP A 138 -15.73 26.54 -7.29
N SER A 139 -16.45 26.34 -8.41
CA SER A 139 -17.85 25.93 -8.41
C SER A 139 -18.07 24.48 -8.02
N GLU A 140 -17.08 23.59 -8.12
CA GLU A 140 -17.22 22.18 -7.75
C GLU A 140 -17.48 21.98 -6.27
N ASN A 141 -17.00 22.89 -5.43
CA ASN A 141 -17.34 22.92 -4.01
C ASN A 141 -18.82 23.29 -3.75
N ASP A 142 -19.50 23.93 -4.70
CA ASP A 142 -20.91 24.36 -4.59
C ASP A 142 -21.90 23.38 -5.28
N LYS A 143 -21.42 22.36 -6.00
CA LYS A 143 -22.26 21.44 -6.80
C LYS A 143 -23.14 20.48 -5.98
N THR A 144 -23.19 20.58 -4.65
CA THR A 144 -24.25 19.94 -3.86
C THR A 144 -25.57 20.70 -3.90
N THR A 145 -25.62 21.88 -4.50
CA THR A 145 -26.91 22.53 -4.79
C THR A 145 -27.49 21.89 -6.06
N ALA A 146 -28.34 20.90 -5.86
CA ALA A 146 -29.10 20.21 -6.89
C ALA A 146 -29.51 21.15 -8.04
N LEU A 147 -29.22 20.77 -9.28
CA LEU A 147 -29.81 21.43 -10.44
C LEU A 147 -31.33 21.28 -10.34
N ASP A 148 -32.00 22.28 -9.78
CA ASP A 148 -33.45 22.37 -9.77
C ASP A 148 -33.90 22.76 -11.19
N PRO A 149 -34.54 21.87 -11.96
CA PRO A 149 -34.92 22.13 -13.36
C PRO A 149 -35.84 23.34 -13.50
N VAL A 150 -36.54 23.74 -12.43
CA VAL A 150 -37.37 24.95 -12.38
C VAL A 150 -36.52 26.22 -12.46
N ASN A 151 -35.35 26.23 -11.83
CA ASN A 151 -34.45 27.38 -11.84
C ASN A 151 -33.82 27.59 -13.22
N LEU A 152 -33.47 26.50 -13.91
CA LEU A 152 -32.94 26.53 -15.27
C LEU A 152 -33.96 27.09 -16.28
N TYR A 153 -35.23 26.69 -16.18
CA TYR A 153 -36.29 27.23 -17.04
C TYR A 153 -36.43 28.76 -16.86
N ASN A 154 -36.44 29.23 -15.62
CA ASN A 154 -36.56 30.66 -15.32
C ASN A 154 -35.35 31.47 -15.83
N GLN A 155 -34.14 30.92 -15.72
CA GLN A 155 -32.92 31.53 -16.26
C GLN A 155 -32.93 31.62 -17.79
N LEU A 156 -33.43 30.59 -18.48
CA LEU A 156 -33.55 30.61 -19.94
C LEU A 156 -34.59 31.64 -20.43
N VAL A 157 -35.73 31.72 -19.75
CA VAL A 157 -36.78 32.70 -20.09
C VAL A 157 -36.29 34.14 -19.87
N THR A 158 -35.60 34.40 -18.77
CA THR A 158 -35.05 35.73 -18.48
C THR A 158 -33.96 36.13 -19.48
N ALA A 159 -33.03 35.23 -19.81
CA ALA A 159 -32.02 35.48 -20.84
C ALA A 159 -32.65 35.76 -22.21
N LYS A 160 -33.67 35.01 -22.61
CA LYS A 160 -34.40 35.23 -23.88
C LYS A 160 -35.04 36.62 -23.92
N ARG A 161 -35.76 37.02 -22.87
CA ARG A 161 -36.40 38.34 -22.79
C ARG A 161 -35.39 39.48 -22.82
N TYR A 162 -34.25 39.34 -22.17
CA TYR A 162 -33.18 40.33 -22.24
C TYR A 162 -32.65 40.51 -23.66
N ASN A 163 -32.47 39.40 -24.40
CA ASN A 163 -31.98 39.45 -25.77
C ASN A 163 -33.01 40.11 -26.71
N GLU A 164 -34.30 39.81 -26.52
CA GLU A 164 -35.38 40.48 -27.25
C GLU A 164 -35.39 41.98 -26.97
N LEU A 165 -35.26 42.41 -25.71
CA LEU A 165 -35.19 43.83 -25.35
C LEU A 165 -33.98 44.55 -25.96
N LEU A 166 -32.82 43.88 -26.02
CA LEU A 166 -31.62 44.43 -26.65
C LEU A 166 -31.74 44.50 -28.18
N ALA A 167 -32.50 43.60 -28.81
CA ALA A 167 -32.73 43.61 -30.25
C ALA A 167 -33.72 44.70 -30.71
N TYR A 168 -34.54 45.23 -29.79
CA TYR A 168 -35.46 46.34 -30.04
C TYR A 168 -34.92 47.71 -29.59
N ALA A 169 -33.70 47.77 -29.06
CA ALA A 169 -32.98 49.00 -28.71
C ALA A 169 -31.99 49.40 -29.82
#